data_AF-A0A6I9XBF3-F1
#
_entry.id   AF-A0A6I9XBF3-F1
#
_cell.length_a   1.000
_cell.length_b   1.000
_cell.length_c   1.000
_cell.angle_alpha   90.00
_cell.angle_beta   90.00
_cell.angle_gamma   90.00
#
_symmetry.space_group_name_H-M   'P 1'
#
loop_
_entity.id
_entity.type
_entity.pdbx_description
1 polymer ?
#
loop_
_entity_poly.entity_id
_entity_poly.type
_entity_poly.pdbx_seq_one_letter_code
_entity_poly.pdbx_strand_id
1 'polypeptide(L)'
;MATTLPSLSLSLSPGQLLLKHILKPLVCCPSLRLSVEEPPDGVTLRFESVGSSLGHPSPLEVFAKLKSVFKVLHQHLLDTPLGRCEGEEGEETDPRPVLAEVLGNVIWKKMSDCLICDCLVHSIPSNSSQLAQYTEVITATEDFEKALKDMNFLPEDSVDLLTYARNVNCHFANKKCQDVIMAARNLMTSEIHNTVKVSPDSLPALPALPASGAGDQPKVPEGSELLLRQVTNLENKTKLSRHTFSFPTCRISDSVQRLMALAYQTLQEASASTDQW
;
A
#
# COMPACT_ATOMS: atom_id res chain seq x y z
N MET A 1 22.10 33.27 -34.23
CA MET A 1 22.34 31.92 -33.66
C MET A 1 20.99 31.26 -33.50
N ALA A 2 20.61 30.41 -34.45
CA ALA A 2 19.36 29.68 -34.41
C ALA A 2 19.59 28.41 -33.59
N THR A 3 19.03 28.35 -32.38
CA THR A 3 18.97 27.13 -31.58
C THR A 3 17.87 26.24 -32.15
N THR A 4 18.30 25.21 -32.86
CA THR A 4 17.51 24.08 -33.33
C THR A 4 16.92 23.35 -32.12
N LEU A 5 15.59 23.27 -32.05
CA LEU A 5 14.88 22.36 -31.16
C LEU A 5 15.24 20.92 -31.55
N PRO A 6 15.47 20.01 -30.58
CA PRO A 6 15.80 18.63 -30.90
C PRO A 6 14.58 17.95 -31.51
N SER A 7 14.77 17.40 -32.70
CA SER A 7 13.81 16.53 -33.37
C SER A 7 13.56 15.29 -32.50
N LEU A 8 12.42 15.26 -31.81
CA LEU A 8 11.89 14.05 -31.18
C LEU A 8 11.52 13.06 -32.28
N SER A 9 12.37 12.06 -32.49
CA SER A 9 12.03 10.88 -33.28
C SER A 9 10.86 10.15 -32.60
N LEU A 10 9.63 10.42 -33.05
CA LEU A 10 8.41 9.78 -32.58
C LEU A 10 8.35 8.34 -33.12
N SER A 11 9.04 7.41 -32.46
CA SER A 11 8.92 5.96 -32.70
C SER A 11 7.92 5.29 -31.76
N LEU A 12 7.14 6.06 -30.99
CA LEU A 12 6.17 5.53 -30.03
C LEU A 12 4.77 5.47 -30.64
N SER A 13 4.06 4.36 -30.40
CA SER A 13 2.66 4.24 -30.80
C SER A 13 1.77 5.27 -30.09
N PRO A 14 0.63 5.67 -30.66
CA PRO A 14 -0.28 6.65 -30.06
C PRO A 14 -0.66 6.35 -28.60
N GLY A 15 -0.89 5.07 -28.25
CA GLY A 15 -1.16 4.66 -26.87
C GLY A 15 0.01 4.91 -25.92
N GLN A 16 1.25 4.73 -26.38
CA GLN A 16 2.43 5.02 -25.56
C GLN A 16 2.64 6.53 -25.37
N LEU A 17 2.25 7.35 -26.34
CA LEU A 17 2.25 8.80 -26.21
C LEU A 17 1.20 9.26 -25.19
N LEU A 18 -0.02 8.72 -25.27
CA LEU A 18 -1.09 8.95 -24.29
C LEU A 18 -0.62 8.60 -22.87
N LEU A 19 -0.03 7.42 -22.70
CA LEU A 19 0.48 6.97 -21.41
C LEU A 19 1.58 7.92 -20.89
N LYS A 20 2.57 8.24 -21.72
CA LYS A 20 3.74 9.02 -21.31
C LYS A 20 3.41 10.49 -21.01
N HIS A 21 2.53 11.09 -21.80
CA HIS A 21 2.33 12.54 -21.80
C HIS A 21 1.04 12.98 -21.10
N ILE A 22 0.08 12.08 -20.88
CA ILE A 22 -1.20 12.41 -20.24
C ILE A 22 -1.40 11.56 -18.98
N LEU A 23 -1.43 10.23 -19.10
CA LEU A 23 -1.82 9.37 -17.98
C LEU A 23 -0.77 9.37 -16.87
N LYS A 24 0.52 9.18 -17.19
CA LYS A 24 1.59 9.14 -16.20
C LYS A 24 1.73 10.46 -15.40
N PRO A 25 1.71 11.65 -16.03
CA PRO A 25 1.68 12.91 -15.29
C PRO A 25 0.51 13.04 -14.30
N LEU A 26 -0.68 12.52 -14.63
CA LEU A 26 -1.82 12.52 -13.70
C LEU A 26 -1.60 11.62 -12.47
N VAL A 27 -0.81 10.56 -12.63
CA VAL A 27 -0.44 9.65 -11.54
C VAL A 27 0.69 10.24 -10.68
N CYS A 28 1.70 10.87 -11.29
CA CYS A 28 2.89 11.31 -10.55
C CYS A 28 2.81 12.74 -10.00
N CYS A 29 1.97 13.61 -10.60
CA CYS A 29 1.95 15.04 -10.26
C CYS A 29 0.68 15.41 -9.48
N PRO A 30 0.73 15.52 -8.14
CA PRO A 30 -0.43 15.92 -7.34
C PRO A 30 -0.94 17.33 -7.67
N SER A 31 -0.07 18.23 -8.14
CA SER A 31 -0.42 19.60 -8.50
C SER A 31 -1.22 19.69 -9.80
N LEU A 32 -1.22 18.63 -10.61
CA LEU A 32 -1.88 18.61 -11.91
C LEU A 32 -3.39 18.43 -11.72
N ARG A 33 -4.16 19.46 -12.04
CA ARG A 33 -5.63 19.41 -12.09
C ARG A 33 -6.07 19.12 -13.51
N LEU A 34 -7.11 18.31 -13.62
CA LEU A 34 -7.82 18.06 -14.86
C LEU A 34 -9.18 18.76 -14.79
N SER A 35 -9.48 19.57 -15.79
CA SER A 35 -10.84 20.02 -16.08
C SER A 35 -11.27 19.54 -17.46
N VAL A 36 -12.52 19.12 -17.55
CA VAL A 36 -13.16 18.73 -18.81
C VAL A 36 -14.11 19.85 -19.20
N GLU A 37 -13.89 20.44 -20.37
CA GLU A 37 -14.76 21.46 -20.96
C GLU A 37 -15.43 20.83 -22.18
N GLU A 38 -16.77 20.89 -22.25
CA GLU A 38 -17.58 20.35 -23.35
C GLU A 38 -18.25 21.51 -24.12
N PRO A 39 -17.49 22.28 -24.93
CA PRO A 39 -18.07 23.25 -25.85
C PRO A 39 -18.90 22.56 -26.96
N PRO A 40 -19.78 23.28 -27.66
CA PRO A 40 -20.65 22.69 -28.69
C PRO A 40 -19.91 22.02 -29.85
N ASP A 41 -18.66 22.41 -30.14
CA ASP A 41 -17.86 21.89 -31.26
C ASP A 41 -16.88 20.76 -30.88
N GLY A 42 -16.88 20.30 -29.62
CA GLY A 42 -16.02 19.19 -29.20
C GLY A 42 -15.77 19.13 -27.70
N VAL A 43 -14.79 18.31 -27.28
CA VAL A 43 -14.40 18.19 -25.87
C VAL A 43 -12.93 18.56 -25.70
N THR A 44 -12.65 19.40 -24.70
CA THR A 44 -11.31 19.86 -24.35
C THR A 44 -10.94 19.36 -22.97
N LEU A 45 -9.85 18.58 -22.88
CA LEU A 45 -9.21 18.22 -21.62
C LEU A 45 -8.13 19.26 -21.30
N ARG A 46 -8.32 20.03 -20.23
CA ARG A 46 -7.36 21.03 -19.78
C ARG A 46 -6.61 20.54 -18.55
N PHE A 47 -5.29 20.66 -18.62
CA PHE A 47 -4.37 20.27 -17.55
C PHE A 47 -3.69 21.52 -16.99
N GLU A 48 -3.97 21.83 -15.72
CA GLU A 48 -3.42 23.02 -15.06
C GLU A 48 -2.57 22.60 -13.86
N SER A 49 -1.34 23.11 -13.77
CA SER A 49 -0.49 22.90 -12.60
C SER A 49 -0.81 23.97 -11.56
N VAL A 50 -1.47 23.58 -10.47
CA VAL A 50 -1.86 24.48 -9.39
C VAL A 50 -0.90 24.31 -8.21
N GLY A 51 0.15 25.15 -8.19
CA GLY A 51 1.11 25.25 -7.08
C GLY A 51 2.12 24.10 -6.94
N SER A 52 2.92 24.16 -5.87
CA SER A 52 3.95 23.17 -5.53
C SER A 52 3.43 22.24 -4.42
N SER A 53 2.60 21.25 -4.74
CA SER A 53 2.27 20.20 -3.77
C SER A 53 3.45 19.24 -3.64
N LEU A 54 4.03 19.19 -2.44
CA LEU A 54 5.22 18.38 -2.09
C LEU A 54 4.89 16.95 -1.62
N GLY A 55 3.70 16.44 -1.94
CA GLY A 55 3.21 15.15 -1.45
C GLY A 55 3.10 14.06 -2.52
N HIS A 56 2.67 12.87 -2.09
CA HIS A 56 2.17 11.85 -3.01
C HIS A 56 0.68 12.08 -3.28
N PRO A 57 0.20 11.86 -4.51
CA PRO A 57 -1.20 12.06 -4.83
C PRO A 57 -2.07 10.97 -4.17
N SER A 58 -3.27 11.37 -3.74
CA SER A 58 -4.26 10.44 -3.20
C SER A 58 -4.75 9.49 -4.30
N PRO A 59 -4.83 8.16 -4.04
CA PRO A 59 -5.36 7.20 -5.02
C PRO A 59 -6.74 7.59 -5.55
N LEU A 60 -7.63 8.09 -4.68
CA LEU A 60 -8.99 8.50 -5.06
C LEU A 60 -8.97 9.64 -6.08
N GLU A 61 -8.12 10.63 -5.88
CA GLU A 61 -7.98 11.76 -6.81
C GLU A 61 -7.39 11.32 -8.15
N VAL A 62 -6.40 10.44 -8.12
CA VAL A 62 -5.76 9.88 -9.33
C VAL A 62 -6.78 9.08 -10.14
N PHE A 63 -7.51 8.17 -9.48
CA PHE A 63 -8.54 7.37 -10.13
C PHE A 63 -9.66 8.24 -10.71
N ALA A 64 -10.09 9.29 -10.00
CA ALA A 64 -11.09 10.22 -10.53
C ALA A 64 -10.59 10.92 -11.81
N LYS A 65 -9.36 11.46 -11.80
CA LYS A 65 -8.77 12.12 -12.98
C LYS A 65 -8.64 11.16 -14.16
N LEU A 66 -8.11 9.97 -13.92
CA LEU A 66 -7.93 8.96 -14.97
C LEU A 66 -9.27 8.48 -15.53
N LYS A 67 -10.25 8.23 -14.66
CA LYS A 67 -11.61 7.85 -15.07
C LYS A 67 -12.23 8.92 -15.96
N SER A 68 -12.06 10.20 -15.65
CA SER A 68 -12.52 11.29 -16.53
C SER A 68 -11.85 11.26 -17.91
N VAL A 69 -10.53 11.04 -17.98
CA VAL A 69 -9.83 10.93 -19.27
C VAL A 69 -10.34 9.73 -20.06
N PHE A 70 -10.41 8.56 -19.46
CA PHE A 70 -10.89 7.34 -20.15
C PHE A 70 -12.33 7.48 -20.60
N LYS A 71 -13.20 8.09 -19.79
CA LYS A 71 -14.59 8.35 -20.17
C LYS A 71 -14.68 9.23 -21.41
N VAL A 72 -13.92 10.32 -21.47
CA VAL A 72 -13.89 11.21 -22.63
C VAL A 72 -13.34 10.49 -23.87
N LEU A 73 -12.25 9.72 -23.72
CA LEU A 73 -11.70 8.94 -24.82
C LEU A 73 -12.71 7.91 -25.35
N HIS A 74 -13.36 7.18 -24.45
CA HIS A 74 -14.39 6.20 -24.80
C HIS A 74 -15.53 6.86 -25.57
N GLN A 75 -16.16 7.88 -25.00
CA GLN A 75 -17.35 8.53 -25.56
C GLN A 75 -17.11 9.25 -26.90
N HIS A 76 -15.93 9.84 -27.11
CA HIS A 76 -15.70 10.69 -28.28
C HIS A 76 -14.79 10.10 -29.35
N LEU A 77 -14.01 9.06 -29.03
CA LEU A 77 -12.98 8.54 -29.95
C LEU A 77 -13.03 7.02 -30.12
N LEU A 78 -13.31 6.27 -29.05
CA LEU A 78 -12.99 4.84 -29.00
C LEU A 78 -14.19 3.91 -29.00
N ASP A 79 -15.42 4.39 -28.76
CA ASP A 79 -16.66 3.61 -28.85
C ASP A 79 -17.10 3.38 -30.33
N THR A 80 -16.15 2.92 -31.16
CA THR A 80 -16.38 2.59 -32.57
C THR A 80 -16.00 1.14 -32.83
N PRO A 81 -16.93 0.30 -33.33
CA PRO A 81 -16.62 -1.07 -33.70
C PRO A 81 -15.59 -1.14 -34.83
N LEU A 82 -14.55 -1.96 -34.68
CA LEU A 82 -13.57 -2.17 -35.73
C LEU A 82 -14.15 -2.98 -36.90
N GLY A 83 -13.79 -2.60 -38.13
CA GLY A 83 -14.13 -3.34 -39.35
C GLY A 83 -13.30 -4.62 -39.49
N ARG A 84 -13.88 -5.68 -40.05
CA ARG A 84 -13.18 -6.95 -40.32
C ARG A 84 -12.10 -6.70 -41.38
N CYS A 85 -10.87 -7.15 -41.13
CA CYS A 85 -9.86 -7.24 -42.17
C CYS A 85 -10.28 -8.36 -43.15
N GLU A 86 -10.14 -8.12 -44.45
CA GLU A 86 -10.43 -9.14 -45.47
C GLU A 86 -9.49 -10.36 -45.24
N GLY A 87 -10.04 -11.48 -44.78
CA GLY A 87 -9.30 -12.74 -44.59
C GLY A 87 -9.51 -13.48 -43.26
N GLU A 88 -10.20 -12.90 -42.27
CA GLU A 88 -10.46 -13.58 -40.99
C GLU A 88 -11.69 -14.48 -41.09
N GLU A 89 -11.50 -15.79 -41.30
CA GLU A 89 -12.54 -16.81 -41.16
C GLU A 89 -12.79 -17.08 -39.66
N GLY A 90 -13.78 -16.39 -39.09
CA GLY A 90 -14.22 -16.55 -37.70
C GLY A 90 -15.75 -16.62 -37.64
N GLU A 91 -16.28 -17.47 -36.76
CA GLU A 91 -17.72 -17.62 -36.54
C GLU A 91 -18.39 -16.28 -36.23
N GLU A 92 -19.64 -16.13 -36.68
CA GLU A 92 -20.45 -14.91 -36.61
C GLU A 92 -20.80 -14.43 -35.19
N THR A 93 -20.34 -15.15 -34.16
CA THR A 93 -20.77 -15.03 -32.76
C THR A 93 -19.76 -14.30 -31.87
N ASP A 94 -18.52 -14.06 -32.33
CA ASP A 94 -17.50 -13.42 -31.49
C ASP A 94 -17.65 -11.88 -31.54
N PRO A 95 -17.84 -11.19 -30.39
CA PRO A 95 -17.95 -9.73 -30.34
C PRO A 95 -16.69 -9.08 -30.93
N ARG A 96 -16.87 -8.16 -31.88
CA ARG A 96 -15.73 -7.46 -32.50
C ARG A 96 -15.00 -6.62 -31.46
N PRO A 97 -13.65 -6.68 -31.39
CA PRO A 97 -12.90 -5.84 -30.47
C PRO A 97 -13.11 -4.38 -30.83
N VAL A 98 -13.37 -3.58 -29.80
CA VAL A 98 -13.54 -2.12 -29.91
C VAL A 98 -12.15 -1.47 -29.79
N LEU A 99 -11.95 -0.29 -30.38
CA LEU A 99 -10.63 0.38 -30.32
C LEU A 99 -10.16 0.63 -28.87
N ALA A 100 -11.11 0.78 -27.94
CA ALA A 100 -10.85 0.85 -26.49
C ALA A 100 -10.08 -0.36 -25.97
N GLU A 101 -10.43 -1.57 -26.40
CA GLU A 101 -9.80 -2.83 -25.98
C GLU A 101 -8.37 -2.93 -26.49
N VAL A 102 -8.16 -2.58 -27.76
CA VAL A 102 -6.82 -2.55 -28.37
C VAL A 102 -5.93 -1.55 -27.65
N LEU A 103 -6.45 -0.35 -27.34
CA LEU A 103 -5.69 0.66 -26.60
C LEU A 103 -5.36 0.18 -25.18
N GLY A 104 -6.35 -0.39 -24.49
CA GLY A 104 -6.22 -0.98 -23.17
C GLY A 104 -5.09 -2.00 -23.09
N ASN A 105 -5.09 -2.97 -24.00
CA ASN A 105 -4.05 -4.00 -24.11
C ASN A 105 -2.64 -3.43 -24.32
N VAL A 106 -2.50 -2.27 -24.98
CA VAL A 106 -1.21 -1.63 -25.24
C VAL A 106 -0.68 -0.87 -24.02
N ILE A 107 -1.55 -0.26 -23.22
CA ILE A 107 -1.15 0.68 -22.15
C ILE A 107 -1.28 0.10 -20.75
N TRP A 108 -2.20 -0.85 -20.52
CA TRP A 108 -2.62 -1.25 -19.17
C TRP A 108 -1.46 -1.70 -18.31
N LYS A 109 -0.64 -2.64 -18.78
CA LYS A 109 0.49 -3.17 -18.00
C LYS A 109 1.42 -2.09 -17.45
N LYS A 110 1.83 -1.14 -18.30
CA LYS A 110 2.71 -0.05 -17.86
C LYS A 110 1.98 0.96 -16.98
N MET A 111 0.68 1.12 -17.19
CA MET A 111 -0.15 2.01 -16.40
C MET A 111 -0.40 1.46 -15.00
N SER A 112 -0.71 0.17 -14.87
CA SER A 112 -0.90 -0.50 -13.59
C SER A 112 0.39 -0.51 -12.79
N ASP A 113 1.53 -0.81 -13.42
CA ASP A 113 2.86 -0.69 -12.81
C ASP A 113 3.09 0.74 -12.27
N CYS A 114 2.76 1.77 -13.05
CA CYS A 114 2.90 3.17 -12.64
C CYS A 114 1.96 3.52 -11.47
N LEU A 115 0.70 3.08 -11.51
CA LEU A 115 -0.25 3.27 -10.41
C LEU A 115 0.23 2.59 -9.12
N ILE A 116 0.80 1.39 -9.22
CA ILE A 116 1.34 0.67 -8.08
C ILE A 116 2.56 1.42 -7.50
N CYS A 117 3.56 1.70 -8.34
CA CYS A 117 4.85 2.24 -7.91
C CYS A 117 4.82 3.72 -7.53
N ASP A 118 3.98 4.53 -8.17
CA ASP A 118 3.99 5.99 -8.01
C ASP A 118 2.77 6.52 -7.22
N CYS A 119 1.78 5.66 -6.89
CA CYS A 119 0.59 6.06 -6.15
C CYS A 119 0.22 5.10 -5.01
N LEU A 120 -0.17 3.86 -5.31
CA LEU A 120 -0.70 2.92 -4.30
C LEU A 120 0.33 2.57 -3.23
N VAL A 121 1.61 2.38 -3.58
CA VAL A 121 2.66 2.09 -2.60
C VAL A 121 2.76 3.16 -1.50
N HIS A 122 2.46 4.42 -1.82
CA HIS A 122 2.53 5.53 -0.87
C HIS A 122 1.29 5.62 0.02
N SER A 123 0.18 4.98 -0.38
CA SER A 123 -1.03 4.88 0.44
C SER A 123 -0.96 3.77 1.49
N ILE A 124 0.04 2.89 1.46
CA ILE A 124 0.18 1.80 2.44
C ILE A 124 0.31 2.39 3.86
N PRO A 125 -0.60 2.03 4.78
CA PRO A 125 -0.60 2.51 6.17
C PRO A 125 0.75 2.34 6.86
N SER A 126 1.03 3.21 7.84
CA SER A 126 2.28 3.13 8.63
C SER A 126 2.07 2.52 10.03
N ASN A 127 0.81 2.27 10.41
CA ASN A 127 0.46 1.63 11.69
C ASN A 127 -0.81 0.79 11.53
N SER A 128 -0.99 -0.18 12.43
CA SER A 128 -2.13 -1.11 12.40
C SER A 128 -3.49 -0.41 12.53
N SER A 129 -3.58 0.75 13.20
CA SER A 129 -4.84 1.48 13.37
C SER A 129 -5.38 2.11 12.08
N GLN A 130 -4.50 2.43 11.13
CA GLN A 130 -4.87 2.98 9.82
C GLN A 130 -5.23 1.89 8.80
N LEU A 131 -4.94 0.62 9.11
CA LEU A 131 -5.19 -0.50 8.20
C LEU A 131 -6.68 -0.68 7.90
N ALA A 132 -7.54 -0.50 8.91
CA ALA A 132 -8.99 -0.54 8.73
C ALA A 132 -9.51 0.55 7.78
N GLN A 133 -8.85 1.72 7.75
CA GLN A 133 -9.22 2.85 6.90
C GLN A 133 -8.80 2.62 5.44
N TYR A 134 -7.88 1.69 5.17
CA TYR A 134 -7.43 1.35 3.82
C TYR A 134 -8.53 0.70 2.96
N THR A 135 -9.62 0.24 3.57
CA THR A 135 -10.80 -0.27 2.88
C THR A 135 -11.31 0.72 1.81
N GLU A 136 -11.24 2.03 2.06
CA GLU A 136 -11.63 3.05 1.09
C GLU A 136 -10.78 3.00 -0.19
N VAL A 137 -9.47 2.76 -0.07
CA VAL A 137 -8.57 2.61 -1.22
C VAL A 137 -8.87 1.32 -1.99
N ILE A 138 -9.19 0.23 -1.29
CA ILE A 138 -9.59 -1.04 -1.91
C ILE A 138 -10.87 -0.85 -2.72
N THR A 139 -11.91 -0.24 -2.14
CA THR A 139 -13.17 0.04 -2.82
C THR A 139 -12.97 0.97 -4.01
N ALA A 140 -12.20 2.06 -3.85
CA ALA A 140 -11.91 2.96 -4.95
C ALA A 140 -11.13 2.29 -6.09
N THR A 141 -10.25 1.32 -5.78
CA THR A 141 -9.53 0.52 -6.78
C THR A 141 -10.49 -0.42 -7.53
N GLU A 142 -11.40 -1.08 -6.81
CA GLU A 142 -12.43 -1.95 -7.39
C GLU A 142 -13.37 -1.16 -8.32
N ASP A 143 -13.84 0.00 -7.87
CA ASP A 143 -14.69 0.90 -8.68
C ASP A 143 -13.96 1.45 -9.92
N PHE A 144 -12.65 1.68 -9.81
CA PHE A 144 -11.82 2.14 -10.92
C PHE A 144 -11.64 1.04 -11.97
N GLU A 145 -11.22 -0.16 -11.57
CA GLU A 145 -11.10 -1.30 -12.49
C GLU A 145 -12.43 -1.63 -13.15
N LYS A 146 -13.53 -1.65 -12.38
CA LYS A 146 -14.88 -1.86 -12.91
C LYS A 146 -15.24 -0.83 -13.97
N ALA A 147 -14.98 0.46 -13.73
CA ALA A 147 -15.25 1.49 -14.72
C ALA A 147 -14.45 1.29 -16.02
N LEU A 148 -13.21 0.81 -15.94
CA LEU A 148 -12.41 0.52 -17.12
C LEU A 148 -12.91 -0.71 -17.89
N LYS A 149 -13.40 -1.74 -17.18
CA LYS A 149 -14.06 -2.90 -17.78
C LYS A 149 -15.36 -2.50 -18.48
N ASP A 150 -16.20 -1.70 -17.82
CA ASP A 150 -17.45 -1.16 -18.38
C ASP A 150 -17.20 -0.37 -19.68
N MET A 151 -16.01 0.25 -19.83
CA MET A 151 -15.59 0.98 -21.03
C MET A 151 -14.76 0.15 -22.03
N ASN A 152 -14.67 -1.17 -21.82
CA ASN A 152 -13.89 -2.13 -22.62
C ASN A 152 -12.38 -1.85 -22.71
N PHE A 153 -11.80 -1.10 -21.77
CA PHE A 153 -10.33 -0.92 -21.71
C PHE A 153 -9.62 -2.12 -21.06
N LEU A 154 -10.36 -2.96 -20.36
CA LEU A 154 -9.85 -4.08 -19.60
C LEU A 154 -10.67 -5.34 -19.85
N PRO A 155 -10.03 -6.51 -19.92
CA PRO A 155 -10.76 -7.77 -19.92
C PRO A 155 -11.40 -8.01 -18.55
N GLU A 156 -12.50 -8.76 -18.52
CA GLU A 156 -13.26 -9.06 -17.30
C GLU A 156 -12.40 -9.70 -16.19
N ASP A 157 -11.42 -10.52 -16.58
CA ASP A 157 -10.54 -11.24 -15.66
C ASP A 157 -9.38 -10.40 -15.12
N SER A 158 -9.17 -9.18 -15.63
CA SER A 158 -8.09 -8.32 -15.12
C SER A 158 -8.40 -7.84 -13.70
N VAL A 159 -7.47 -8.06 -12.78
CA VAL A 159 -7.60 -7.69 -11.36
C VAL A 159 -6.27 -7.20 -10.77
N ASP A 160 -5.34 -6.74 -11.61
CA ASP A 160 -3.95 -6.46 -11.22
C ASP A 160 -3.85 -5.45 -10.06
N LEU A 161 -4.61 -4.35 -10.11
CA LEU A 161 -4.58 -3.32 -9.07
C LEU A 161 -5.35 -3.76 -7.83
N LEU A 162 -6.50 -4.41 -8.03
CA LEU A 162 -7.31 -4.89 -6.92
C LEU A 162 -6.61 -6.00 -6.14
N THR A 163 -5.91 -6.90 -6.81
CA THR A 163 -5.05 -7.91 -6.17
C THR A 163 -3.95 -7.24 -5.35
N TYR A 164 -3.28 -6.22 -5.88
CA TYR A 164 -2.28 -5.46 -5.12
C TYR A 164 -2.91 -4.77 -3.89
N ALA A 165 -4.01 -4.05 -4.07
CA ALA A 165 -4.68 -3.33 -2.99
C ALA A 165 -5.22 -4.25 -1.89
N ARG A 166 -5.77 -5.42 -2.24
CA ARG A 166 -6.24 -6.43 -1.27
C ARG A 166 -5.09 -7.08 -0.51
N ASN A 167 -3.89 -7.12 -1.08
CA ASN A 167 -2.70 -7.64 -0.40
C ASN A 167 -2.02 -6.61 0.53
N VAL A 168 -2.74 -5.57 0.96
CA VAL A 168 -2.22 -4.50 1.83
C VAL A 168 -1.62 -5.05 3.12
N ASN A 169 -2.13 -6.16 3.67
CA ASN A 169 -1.59 -6.76 4.89
C ASN A 169 -0.14 -7.23 4.70
N CYS A 170 0.16 -7.90 3.57
CA CYS A 170 1.52 -8.31 3.24
C CYS A 170 2.42 -7.08 3.01
N HIS A 171 1.92 -6.07 2.29
CA HIS A 171 2.67 -4.83 2.04
C HIS A 171 2.97 -4.07 3.34
N PHE A 172 2.00 -3.97 4.24
CA PHE A 172 2.11 -3.38 5.56
C PHE A 172 3.14 -4.14 6.40
N ALA A 173 3.03 -5.47 6.49
CA ALA A 173 3.97 -6.30 7.24
C ALA A 173 5.41 -6.16 6.73
N ASN A 174 5.60 -6.18 5.41
CA ASN A 174 6.90 -5.98 4.79
C ASN A 174 7.49 -4.59 5.08
N LYS A 175 6.69 -3.53 4.91
CA LYS A 175 7.08 -2.15 5.22
C LYS A 175 7.43 -2.00 6.70
N LYS A 176 6.58 -2.51 7.59
CA LYS A 176 6.81 -2.46 9.04
C LYS A 176 8.10 -3.18 9.43
N CYS A 177 8.36 -4.35 8.86
CA CYS A 177 9.60 -5.10 9.08
C CYS A 177 10.82 -4.28 8.63
N GLN A 178 10.77 -3.68 7.45
CA GLN A 178 11.84 -2.81 6.94
C GLN A 178 12.08 -1.59 7.85
N ASP A 179 11.01 -0.92 8.29
CA ASP A 179 11.09 0.25 9.16
C ASP A 179 11.71 -0.12 10.53
N VAL A 180 11.29 -1.24 11.13
CA VAL A 180 11.85 -1.73 12.39
C VAL A 180 13.33 -2.07 12.23
N ILE A 181 13.71 -2.77 11.16
CA ILE A 181 15.12 -3.11 10.88
C ILE A 181 15.95 -1.85 10.66
N MET A 182 15.43 -0.87 9.93
CA MET A 182 16.13 0.39 9.67
C MET A 182 16.33 1.19 10.96
N ALA A 183 15.29 1.31 11.79
CA ALA A 183 15.37 1.96 13.09
C ALA A 183 16.36 1.24 14.02
N ALA A 184 16.32 -0.09 14.06
CA ALA A 184 17.25 -0.89 14.86
C ALA A 184 18.70 -0.68 14.41
N ARG A 185 18.97 -0.70 13.10
CA ARG A 185 20.31 -0.43 12.55
C ARG A 185 20.81 0.95 12.95
N ASN A 186 19.98 1.97 12.81
CA ASN A 186 20.35 3.34 13.19
C ASN A 186 20.70 3.44 14.69
N LEU A 187 19.95 2.75 15.56
CA LEU A 187 20.24 2.71 17.00
C LEU A 187 21.53 1.93 17.30
N MET A 188 21.76 0.80 16.62
CA MET A 188 22.96 -0.02 16.80
C MET A 188 24.25 0.68 16.33
N THR A 189 24.16 1.58 15.36
CA THR A 189 25.30 2.37 14.87
C THR A 189 25.40 3.75 15.51
N SER A 190 24.47 4.12 16.40
CA SER A 190 24.51 5.38 17.15
C SER A 190 25.61 5.38 18.21
N GLU A 191 26.05 6.58 18.59
CA GLU A 191 27.08 6.75 19.61
C GLU A 191 26.67 6.19 20.98
N ILE A 192 27.62 5.58 21.69
CA ILE A 192 27.39 4.85 22.96
C ILE A 192 27.82 5.63 24.21
N HIS A 193 28.25 6.89 24.06
CA HIS A 193 28.83 7.69 25.14
C HIS A 193 27.81 8.06 26.23
N ASN A 194 26.52 8.19 25.86
CA ASN A 194 25.43 8.45 26.80
C ASN A 194 24.95 7.16 27.44
N THR A 195 24.91 7.12 28.77
CA THR A 195 24.51 5.92 29.52
C THR A 195 23.41 6.19 30.55
N VAL A 196 22.56 5.19 30.73
CA VAL A 196 21.44 5.18 31.68
C VAL A 196 21.63 4.04 32.68
N LYS A 197 21.15 4.22 33.92
CA LYS A 197 21.19 3.19 34.96
C LYS A 197 19.94 2.31 34.83
N VAL A 198 20.14 1.00 34.81
CA VAL A 198 19.05 0.00 34.78
C VAL A 198 19.16 -0.87 36.03
N SER A 199 18.02 -1.16 36.65
CA SER A 199 17.91 -1.98 37.85
C SER A 199 16.99 -3.19 37.60
N PRO A 200 17.11 -4.29 38.36
CA PRO A 200 16.20 -5.45 38.24
C PRO A 200 14.71 -5.09 38.34
N ASP A 201 14.39 -4.06 39.13
CA ASP A 201 13.01 -3.66 39.41
C ASP A 201 12.41 -2.71 38.36
N SER A 202 13.21 -2.23 37.40
CA SER A 202 12.78 -1.26 36.38
C SER A 202 12.33 -1.92 35.06
N LEU A 203 11.98 -3.21 35.07
CA LEU A 203 11.59 -3.94 33.86
C LEU A 203 10.29 -3.38 33.27
N PRO A 204 10.27 -2.98 31.98
CA PRO A 204 9.01 -2.69 31.31
C PRO A 204 8.14 -3.95 31.29
N ALA A 205 6.84 -3.78 31.51
CA ALA A 205 5.87 -4.87 31.46
C ALA A 205 5.92 -5.51 30.07
N LEU A 206 6.39 -6.75 30.00
CA LEU A 206 6.35 -7.52 28.75
C LEU A 206 4.88 -7.71 28.35
N PRO A 207 4.55 -7.56 27.06
CA PRO A 207 3.24 -7.97 26.55
C PRO A 207 2.97 -9.42 26.95
N ALA A 208 1.78 -9.70 27.47
CA ALA A 208 1.39 -11.06 27.79
C ALA A 208 1.36 -11.88 26.49
N LEU A 209 2.14 -12.96 26.44
CA LEU A 209 2.08 -13.87 25.30
C LEU A 209 0.70 -14.56 25.28
N PRO A 210 0.05 -14.71 24.11
CA PRO A 210 -1.19 -15.46 24.01
C PRO A 210 -0.94 -16.88 24.55
N ALA A 211 -1.84 -17.34 25.42
CA ALA A 211 -1.75 -18.65 26.02
C ALA A 211 -1.77 -19.71 24.90
N SER A 212 -0.68 -20.46 24.76
CA SER A 212 -0.64 -21.62 23.87
C SER A 212 -1.62 -22.67 24.40
N GLY A 213 -2.78 -22.81 23.78
CA GLY A 213 -3.76 -23.83 24.16
C GLY A 213 -5.11 -23.69 23.49
N ALA A 214 -5.22 -24.11 22.22
CA ALA A 214 -6.50 -24.55 21.68
C ALA A 214 -6.87 -25.88 22.34
N GLY A 215 -7.84 -25.85 23.26
CA GLY A 215 -8.41 -27.03 23.93
C GLY A 215 -9.21 -26.65 25.17
N ASP A 216 -10.54 -26.59 25.00
CA ASP A 216 -11.63 -26.56 25.99
C ASP A 216 -11.39 -25.99 27.41
N GLN A 217 -11.87 -24.74 27.60
CA GLN A 217 -12.62 -24.10 28.72
C GLN A 217 -12.56 -24.71 30.16
N PRO A 218 -12.66 -23.92 31.27
CA PRO A 218 -13.63 -22.82 31.39
C PRO A 218 -13.20 -21.53 32.11
N LYS A 219 -13.87 -20.44 31.71
CA LYS A 219 -14.10 -19.16 32.42
C LYS A 219 -13.70 -19.13 33.91
N VAL A 220 -12.83 -18.18 34.28
CA VAL A 220 -12.85 -17.54 35.61
C VAL A 220 -12.58 -16.03 35.46
N PRO A 221 -13.27 -15.15 36.23
CA PRO A 221 -13.26 -13.70 36.10
C PRO A 221 -12.06 -13.03 36.80
N GLU A 222 -11.82 -11.78 36.40
CA GLU A 222 -11.12 -10.68 37.09
C GLU A 222 -10.39 -11.01 38.40
N GLY A 223 -9.04 -10.95 38.38
CA GLY A 223 -8.24 -11.04 39.60
C GLY A 223 -6.79 -11.52 39.37
N SER A 224 -6.04 -10.81 38.53
CA SER A 224 -4.67 -11.16 38.13
C SER A 224 -3.62 -11.19 39.25
N GLU A 225 -3.99 -10.89 40.50
CA GLU A 225 -3.08 -10.94 41.66
C GLU A 225 -3.08 -12.28 42.41
N LEU A 226 -4.08 -13.15 42.20
CA LEU A 226 -4.21 -14.41 42.97
C LEU A 226 -3.54 -15.63 42.34
N LEU A 227 -3.30 -15.64 41.02
CA LEU A 227 -2.60 -16.76 40.36
C LEU A 227 -1.12 -16.88 40.73
N LEU A 228 -0.53 -15.83 41.31
CA LEU A 228 0.85 -15.86 41.78
C LEU A 228 1.03 -16.68 43.08
N ARG A 229 -0.04 -16.87 43.86
CA ARG A 229 0.01 -17.58 45.15
C ARG A 229 -0.31 -19.07 45.05
N GLN A 230 -1.05 -19.52 44.04
CA GLN A 230 -1.47 -20.94 43.94
C GLN A 230 -0.49 -21.87 43.21
N VAL A 231 0.62 -21.36 42.65
CA VAL A 231 1.72 -22.23 42.16
C VAL A 231 2.70 -22.63 43.28
N THR A 232 2.28 -22.53 44.54
CA THR A 232 3.10 -22.85 45.74
C THR A 232 2.96 -24.30 46.20
N ASN A 233 2.13 -25.13 45.58
CA ASN A 233 1.86 -26.49 46.05
C ASN A 233 1.98 -27.58 44.96
N LEU A 234 3.06 -27.54 44.19
CA LEU A 234 3.61 -28.75 43.58
C LEU A 234 5.12 -28.77 43.88
N GLU A 235 5.47 -29.64 44.82
CA GLU A 235 6.83 -29.94 45.25
C GLU A 235 7.68 -30.56 44.13
N ASN A 236 8.97 -30.23 44.17
CA ASN A 236 10.08 -30.87 43.47
C ASN A 236 10.15 -30.75 41.94
N LYS A 237 10.34 -29.51 41.47
CA LYS A 237 11.31 -29.17 40.41
C LYS A 237 11.90 -27.81 40.77
N THR A 238 13.22 -27.70 40.86
CA THR A 238 13.99 -26.49 41.16
C THR A 238 13.46 -25.27 40.40
N LYS A 239 12.59 -24.48 41.04
CA LYS A 239 12.11 -23.23 40.46
C LYS A 239 13.20 -22.20 40.68
N LEU A 240 13.80 -21.77 39.57
CA LEU A 240 14.78 -20.69 39.56
C LEU A 240 14.15 -19.43 40.20
N SER A 241 14.93 -18.69 40.98
CA SER A 241 14.50 -17.42 41.54
C SER A 241 14.02 -16.48 40.42
N ARG A 242 13.09 -15.56 40.72
CA ARG A 242 12.61 -14.57 39.74
C ARG A 242 13.73 -13.70 39.16
N HIS A 243 14.86 -13.61 39.84
CA HIS A 243 16.01 -12.81 39.46
C HIS A 243 17.15 -13.62 38.83
N THR A 244 16.93 -14.92 38.56
CA THR A 244 17.99 -15.80 38.04
C THR A 244 18.56 -15.32 36.69
N PHE A 245 17.72 -14.66 35.89
CA PHE A 245 18.13 -14.06 34.61
C PHE A 245 18.12 -12.52 34.65
N SER A 246 18.00 -11.93 35.85
CA SER A 246 18.08 -10.48 36.01
C SER A 246 19.55 -10.05 36.06
N PHE A 247 19.89 -9.04 35.27
CA PHE A 247 21.18 -8.38 35.42
C PHE A 247 21.25 -7.61 36.75
N PRO A 248 22.42 -7.55 37.41
CA PRO A 248 22.61 -6.63 38.52
C PRO A 248 22.42 -5.19 38.04
N THR A 249 22.25 -4.26 38.98
CA THR A 249 22.14 -2.84 38.64
C THR A 249 23.39 -2.40 37.86
N CYS A 250 23.22 -1.92 36.64
CA CYS A 250 24.31 -1.58 35.73
C CYS A 250 23.99 -0.33 34.90
N ARG A 251 24.97 0.14 34.12
CA ARG A 251 24.77 1.22 33.14
C ARG A 251 24.80 0.64 31.74
N ILE A 252 23.81 0.97 30.93
CA ILE A 252 23.77 0.64 29.50
C ILE A 252 23.76 1.93 28.68
N SER A 253 24.11 1.87 27.41
CA SER A 253 23.98 3.05 26.55
C SER A 253 22.51 3.41 26.32
N ASP A 254 22.24 4.69 26.14
CA ASP A 254 20.91 5.20 25.76
C ASP A 254 20.41 4.54 24.46
N SER A 255 21.31 4.29 23.50
CA SER A 255 21.00 3.57 22.26
C SER A 255 20.46 2.15 22.50
N VAL A 256 21.02 1.41 23.45
CA VAL A 256 20.52 0.07 23.82
C VAL A 256 19.18 0.15 24.52
N GLN A 257 18.95 1.15 25.39
CA GLN A 257 17.66 1.35 26.03
C GLN A 257 16.55 1.60 24.98
N ARG A 258 16.81 2.48 24.00
CA ARG A 258 15.87 2.76 22.91
C ARG A 258 15.66 1.56 22.00
N LEU A 259 16.70 0.76 21.75
CA LEU A 259 16.58 -0.47 20.96
C LEU A 259 15.67 -1.49 21.65
N MET A 260 15.80 -1.66 22.97
CA MET A 260 14.91 -2.51 23.75
C MET A 260 13.48 -1.97 23.75
N ALA A 261 13.29 -0.66 23.89
CA ALA A 261 11.97 -0.03 23.80
C ALA A 261 11.31 -0.27 22.43
N LEU A 262 12.06 -0.13 21.33
CA LEU A 262 11.59 -0.44 19.97
C LEU A 262 11.14 -1.90 19.86
N ALA A 263 11.92 -2.84 20.40
CA ALA A 263 11.57 -4.26 20.39
C ALA A 263 10.28 -4.54 21.16
N TYR A 264 10.12 -3.98 22.37
CA TYR A 264 8.91 -4.15 23.16
C TYR A 264 7.68 -3.51 22.53
N GLN A 265 7.81 -2.30 21.98
CA GLN A 265 6.72 -1.63 21.28
C GLN A 265 6.30 -2.43 20.04
N THR A 266 7.25 -2.94 19.26
CA THR A 266 6.97 -3.77 18.09
C THR A 266 6.26 -5.07 18.47
N LEU A 267 6.72 -5.73 19.54
CA LEU A 267 6.08 -6.94 20.07
C LEU A 267 4.66 -6.65 20.56
N GLN A 268 4.47 -5.54 21.27
CA GLN A 268 3.15 -5.14 21.77
C GLN A 268 2.19 -4.87 20.62
N GLU A 269 2.62 -4.11 19.61
CA GLU A 269 1.83 -3.84 18.40
C GLU A 269 1.47 -5.15 17.68
N ALA A 270 2.44 -6.04 17.46
CA ALA A 270 2.20 -7.33 16.82
C ALA A 270 1.23 -8.23 17.61
N SER A 271 1.31 -8.21 18.95
CA SER A 271 0.40 -8.98 19.81
C SER A 271 -1.02 -8.40 19.88
N ALA A 272 -1.17 -7.10 19.63
CA ALA A 272 -2.45 -6.40 19.64
C ALA A 272 -3.10 -6.34 18.24
N SER A 273 -2.35 -6.61 17.17
CA SER A 273 -2.89 -6.76 15.82
C SER A 273 -3.71 -8.04 15.75
N THR A 274 -5.04 -7.88 15.77
CA THR A 274 -5.98 -8.95 15.44
C THR A 274 -5.88 -9.29 13.95
N ASP A 275 -5.99 -10.58 13.60
CA ASP A 275 -6.22 -11.02 12.22
C ASP A 275 -7.55 -10.42 11.72
N GLN A 276 -7.48 -9.28 11.06
CA GLN A 276 -8.63 -8.67 10.40
C GLN A 276 -8.53 -8.94 8.89
N TRP A 277 -9.35 -9.91 8.47
CA TRP A 277 -9.77 -10.33 7.11
C TRP A 277 -8.74 -11.07 6.24
#